data_AF-A0AAV0UUB8-F1
#
_entry.id   AF-A0AAV0UUB8-F1
#
_cell.length_a   1.000
_cell.length_b   1.000
_cell.length_c   1.000
_cell.angle_alpha   90.00
_cell.angle_beta   90.00
_cell.angle_gamma   90.00
#
_symmetry.space_group_name_H-M   'P 1'
#
loop_
_entity.id
_entity.type
_entity.pdbx_description
1 polymer ?
#
loop_
_entity_poly.entity_id
_entity_poly.type
_entity_poly.pdbx_seq_one_letter_code
_entity_poly.pdbx_strand_id
1 'polypeptide(L)'
;MRVCYFILLPAVARAVTTTSVSVMSNPITPLAHLTEIAELRDGVLVNGTMKAGEVGNREERVLNIRQFLDIETLVGSFAQQKMAEDKFAAVERLLIELTEVKVEGLLDWYRVANKGATPEEALGSALADTYGDDVMAQALVRASIKKKAKIGAPLEAVKDAMIACWNAEGRTTNEVLQWLERDKPSSDKDLFDYGIAKLLTGADTVHKHVAEVLLDHFEGEYVRFFVALVRAEKKETADESVMKACWD
;
A
#
# COMPACT_ATOMS: atom_id res chain seq x y z
N MET A 1 -52.74 0.48 6.42
CA MET A 1 -53.18 -0.94 6.36
C MET A 1 -52.40 -1.65 5.26
N ARG A 2 -52.19 -2.94 5.50
CA ARG A 2 -51.43 -3.98 4.79
C ARG A 2 -51.51 -4.06 3.25
N VAL A 3 -50.32 -4.27 2.66
CA VAL A 3 -49.88 -5.30 1.68
C VAL A 3 -50.73 -5.56 0.43
N CYS A 4 -50.09 -5.46 -0.75
CA CYS A 4 -49.83 -6.54 -1.74
C CYS A 4 -49.75 -5.96 -3.16
N TYR A 5 -48.56 -5.93 -3.77
CA TYR A 5 -48.44 -6.01 -5.23
C TYR A 5 -47.43 -7.09 -5.59
N PHE A 6 -47.97 -8.17 -6.15
CA PHE A 6 -47.24 -9.22 -6.85
C PHE A 6 -46.69 -8.65 -8.15
N ILE A 7 -45.40 -8.85 -8.43
CA ILE A 7 -44.88 -8.73 -9.80
C ILE A 7 -44.09 -10.00 -10.13
N LEU A 8 -44.47 -10.54 -11.28
CA LEU A 8 -44.12 -11.83 -11.87
C LEU A 8 -42.69 -11.86 -12.39
N LEU A 9 -41.99 -12.97 -12.10
CA LEU A 9 -40.80 -13.44 -12.82
C LEU A 9 -41.18 -14.00 -14.20
N PRO A 10 -40.48 -13.67 -15.28
CA PRO A 10 -40.45 -14.48 -16.48
C PRO A 10 -39.31 -15.50 -16.37
N ALA A 11 -39.69 -16.75 -16.13
CA ALA A 11 -38.86 -17.92 -16.39
C ALA A 11 -38.76 -18.15 -17.91
N VAL A 12 -37.54 -18.25 -18.44
CA VAL A 12 -37.30 -18.86 -19.75
C VAL A 12 -36.39 -20.06 -19.53
N ALA A 13 -37.02 -21.23 -19.58
CA ALA A 13 -36.38 -22.53 -19.66
C ALA A 13 -36.55 -23.06 -21.09
N ARG A 14 -35.46 -23.59 -21.67
CA ARG A 14 -35.35 -24.68 -22.67
C ARG A 14 -34.05 -24.48 -23.46
N ALA A 15 -33.27 -25.50 -23.83
CA ALA A 15 -33.38 -26.93 -23.60
C ALA A 15 -31.98 -27.54 -23.68
N VAL A 16 -31.82 -28.57 -22.87
CA VAL A 16 -30.73 -29.54 -22.85
C VAL A 16 -30.76 -30.38 -24.13
N THR A 17 -29.63 -30.52 -24.82
CA THR A 17 -29.34 -31.71 -25.63
C THR A 17 -28.28 -32.53 -24.91
N THR A 18 -28.73 -33.64 -24.36
CA THR A 18 -27.95 -34.73 -23.81
C THR A 18 -27.23 -35.49 -24.92
N THR A 19 -25.92 -35.65 -24.79
CA THR A 19 -25.24 -36.89 -25.19
C THR A 19 -24.38 -37.34 -24.03
N SER A 20 -24.91 -38.33 -23.31
CA SER A 20 -24.29 -39.05 -22.22
C SER A 20 -23.44 -40.20 -22.77
N VAL A 21 -22.13 -40.21 -22.49
CA VAL A 21 -21.35 -41.44 -22.27
C VAL A 21 -20.24 -41.10 -21.26
N SER A 22 -20.48 -41.41 -19.98
CA SER A 22 -19.72 -42.36 -19.15
C SER A 22 -18.44 -41.85 -18.48
N VAL A 23 -18.58 -41.50 -17.20
CA VAL A 23 -17.73 -41.81 -16.03
C VAL A 23 -16.20 -41.84 -16.26
N MET A 24 -15.48 -40.88 -15.68
CA MET A 24 -14.51 -41.13 -14.59
C MET A 24 -14.17 -39.79 -13.88
N SER A 25 -14.23 -39.84 -12.56
CA SER A 25 -13.74 -38.82 -11.62
C SER A 25 -12.24 -38.58 -11.76
N ASN A 26 -11.78 -37.31 -11.81
CA ASN A 26 -10.55 -36.79 -11.16
C ASN A 26 -10.30 -35.29 -11.51
N PRO A 27 -9.43 -34.59 -10.75
CA PRO A 27 -9.66 -33.23 -10.26
C PRO A 27 -9.14 -32.11 -11.18
N ILE A 28 -9.53 -30.89 -10.80
CA ILE A 28 -9.12 -29.59 -11.35
C ILE A 28 -7.61 -29.56 -11.64
N THR A 29 -7.26 -29.54 -12.92
CA THR A 29 -5.95 -29.14 -13.43
C THR A 29 -5.89 -27.62 -13.59
N PRO A 30 -4.91 -26.92 -13.00
CA PRO A 30 -4.39 -25.70 -13.56
C PRO A 30 -2.93 -25.96 -13.98
N LEU A 31 -2.73 -26.47 -15.19
CA LEU A 31 -1.39 -26.61 -15.74
C LEU A 31 -1.45 -26.49 -17.27
N ALA A 32 -1.60 -25.26 -17.76
CA ALA A 32 -1.35 -24.89 -19.15
C ALA A 32 -1.19 -23.38 -19.25
N HIS A 33 0.05 -22.90 -19.18
CA HIS A 33 0.63 -21.73 -19.88
C HIS A 33 1.90 -21.20 -19.17
N LEU A 34 2.87 -22.07 -18.88
CA LEU A 34 4.22 -21.68 -18.43
C LEU A 34 5.29 -22.56 -19.09
N THR A 35 5.28 -22.63 -20.43
CA THR A 35 6.29 -23.42 -21.16
C THR A 35 7.04 -22.68 -22.26
N GLU A 36 6.96 -21.35 -22.33
CA GLU A 36 7.89 -20.58 -23.16
C GLU A 36 8.39 -19.35 -22.39
N ILE A 37 9.70 -19.10 -22.47
CA ILE A 37 10.48 -18.01 -21.85
C ILE A 37 11.00 -18.29 -20.41
N ALA A 38 11.67 -19.42 -20.20
CA ALA A 38 12.72 -19.52 -19.19
C ALA A 38 13.76 -20.58 -19.61
N GLU A 39 14.84 -20.17 -20.26
CA GLU A 39 16.00 -21.04 -20.40
C GLU A 39 16.77 -21.06 -19.08
N LEU A 40 16.62 -22.15 -18.33
CA LEU A 40 17.46 -22.44 -17.16
C LEU A 40 18.88 -22.76 -17.64
N ARG A 41 19.86 -21.92 -17.27
CA ARG A 41 21.28 -22.28 -17.31
C ARG A 41 21.83 -22.22 -15.88
N ASP A 42 22.33 -23.36 -15.40
CA ASP A 42 23.00 -23.51 -14.09
C ASP A 42 22.24 -22.99 -12.86
N GLY A 43 20.90 -23.12 -12.85
CA GLY A 43 20.07 -22.76 -11.68
C GLY A 43 19.88 -21.26 -11.47
N VAL A 44 20.20 -20.45 -12.49
CA VAL A 44 19.98 -18.99 -12.52
C VAL A 44 18.86 -18.68 -13.52
N LEU A 45 17.86 -17.90 -13.10
CA LEU A 45 16.86 -17.30 -13.98
C LEU A 45 17.52 -16.14 -14.74
N VAL A 46 17.83 -16.34 -16.01
CA VAL A 46 18.35 -15.29 -16.90
C VAL A 46 17.17 -14.72 -17.68
N ASN A 47 16.92 -13.41 -17.54
CA ASN A 47 15.91 -12.71 -18.33
C ASN A 47 16.27 -12.74 -19.81
N GLY A 48 15.51 -13.50 -20.60
CA GLY A 48 15.65 -13.61 -22.06
C GLY A 48 15.11 -12.42 -22.84
N THR A 49 15.35 -11.18 -22.39
CA THR A 49 15.02 -9.96 -23.15
C THR A 49 16.26 -9.07 -23.29
N MET A 50 17.25 -9.58 -24.05
CA MET A 50 18.26 -8.72 -24.65
C MET A 50 17.59 -7.77 -25.66
N LYS A 51 17.15 -6.61 -25.20
CA LYS A 51 17.21 -5.39 -26.01
C LYS A 51 18.57 -4.74 -25.76
N ALA A 52 19.46 -4.88 -26.74
CA ALA A 52 20.68 -4.10 -26.81
C ALA A 52 20.33 -2.61 -26.84
N GLY A 53 20.84 -1.84 -25.89
CA GLY A 53 20.75 -0.38 -25.89
C GLY A 53 20.90 0.26 -24.52
N GLU A 54 22.11 0.77 -24.27
CA GLU A 54 22.46 1.83 -23.31
C GLU A 54 22.60 1.49 -21.81
N VAL A 55 23.84 1.09 -21.53
CA VAL A 55 24.65 1.28 -20.33
C VAL A 55 24.19 2.44 -19.43
N GLY A 56 23.69 2.05 -18.26
CA GLY A 56 23.49 2.93 -17.10
C GLY A 56 23.62 2.16 -15.79
N ASN A 57 24.70 1.38 -15.66
CA ASN A 57 25.30 0.85 -14.42
C ASN A 57 24.36 0.61 -13.20
N ARG A 58 23.23 -0.06 -13.41
CA ARG A 58 22.39 -0.58 -12.32
C ARG A 58 22.73 -2.05 -12.22
N GLU A 59 23.51 -2.42 -11.20
CA GLU A 59 23.84 -3.81 -10.90
C GLU A 59 22.55 -4.65 -10.97
N GLU A 60 22.49 -5.61 -11.89
CA GLU A 60 21.40 -6.58 -11.97
C GLU A 60 21.42 -7.42 -10.68
N ARG A 61 20.69 -6.97 -9.66
CA ARG A 61 20.45 -7.76 -8.45
C ARG A 61 19.48 -8.89 -8.80
N VAL A 62 20.04 -10.01 -9.25
CA VAL A 62 19.28 -11.24 -9.49
C VAL A 62 18.87 -11.82 -8.13
N LEU A 63 17.56 -11.83 -7.84
CA LEU A 63 17.02 -12.53 -6.68
C LEU A 63 17.35 -14.02 -6.80
N ASN A 64 17.93 -14.61 -5.74
CA ASN A 64 18.09 -16.05 -5.73
C ASN A 64 16.72 -16.74 -5.52
N ILE A 65 16.60 -18.01 -5.92
CA ILE A 65 15.34 -18.77 -5.88
C ILE A 65 14.70 -18.76 -4.47
N ARG A 66 15.50 -18.77 -3.41
CA ARG A 66 15.00 -18.72 -2.03
C ARG A 66 14.35 -17.37 -1.71
N GLN A 67 15.00 -16.27 -2.09
CA GLN A 67 14.43 -14.94 -1.91
C GLN A 67 13.13 -14.79 -2.70
N PHE A 68 13.05 -15.31 -3.92
CA PHE A 68 11.82 -15.28 -4.69
C PHE A 68 10.67 -16.04 -4.01
N LEU A 69 10.93 -17.25 -3.50
CA LEU A 69 9.96 -18.04 -2.71
C LEU A 69 9.51 -17.32 -1.43
N ASP A 70 10.42 -16.61 -0.76
CA ASP A 70 10.09 -15.79 0.41
C ASP A 70 9.16 -14.62 0.04
N ILE A 71 9.35 -13.99 -1.13
CA ILE A 71 8.45 -12.93 -1.64
C ILE A 71 7.08 -13.50 -2.01
N GLU A 72 7.00 -14.63 -2.72
CA GLU A 72 5.71 -15.25 -3.04
C GLU A 72 4.94 -15.64 -1.79
N THR A 73 5.64 -16.17 -0.79
CA THR A 73 5.04 -16.50 0.52
C THR A 73 4.52 -15.24 1.21
N LEU A 74 5.28 -14.14 1.17
CA LEU A 74 4.86 -12.86 1.73
C LEU A 74 3.62 -12.31 1.02
N VAL A 75 3.59 -12.31 -0.32
CA VAL A 75 2.41 -11.90 -1.10
C VAL A 75 1.21 -12.81 -0.79
N GLY A 76 1.42 -14.13 -0.69
CA GLY A 76 0.38 -15.08 -0.31
C GLY A 76 -0.17 -14.84 1.10
N SER A 77 0.66 -14.33 2.02
CA SER A 77 0.25 -14.02 3.38
C SER A 77 -0.75 -12.86 3.44
N PHE A 78 -0.72 -11.90 2.50
CA PHE A 78 -1.66 -10.77 2.48
C PHE A 78 -3.12 -11.26 2.39
N ALA A 79 -3.40 -12.28 1.58
CA ALA A 79 -4.73 -12.88 1.49
C ALA A 79 -5.20 -13.47 2.82
N GLN A 80 -4.28 -14.08 3.60
CA GLN A 80 -4.59 -14.63 4.92
C GLN A 80 -4.82 -13.52 5.96
N GLN A 81 -4.06 -12.42 5.88
CA GLN A 81 -4.15 -11.29 6.80
C GLN A 81 -5.41 -10.43 6.58
N LYS A 82 -6.09 -10.57 5.44
CA LYS A 82 -7.37 -9.88 5.19
C LYS A 82 -8.45 -10.23 6.22
N MET A 83 -8.36 -11.41 6.83
CA MET A 83 -9.26 -11.92 7.86
C MET A 83 -8.70 -11.78 9.29
N ALA A 84 -7.59 -11.06 9.47
CA ALA A 84 -7.02 -10.86 10.81
C ALA A 84 -7.99 -10.05 11.68
N GLU A 85 -8.28 -10.55 12.89
CA GLU A 85 -9.12 -9.85 13.88
C GLU A 85 -8.50 -8.51 14.30
N ASP A 86 -7.17 -8.44 14.36
CA ASP A 86 -6.41 -7.23 14.64
C ASP A 86 -5.49 -6.87 13.46
N LYS A 87 -6.05 -6.11 12.51
CA LYS A 87 -5.32 -5.63 11.34
C LYS A 87 -4.16 -4.71 11.72
N PHE A 88 -4.29 -3.92 12.78
CA PHE A 88 -3.25 -2.99 13.20
C PHE A 88 -2.00 -3.75 13.70
N ALA A 89 -2.18 -4.76 14.54
CA ALA A 89 -1.08 -5.61 15.00
C ALA A 89 -0.46 -6.45 13.86
N ALA A 90 -1.24 -6.77 12.81
CA ALA A 90 -0.71 -7.42 11.61
C ALA A 90 0.19 -6.47 10.81
N VAL A 91 -0.21 -5.20 10.61
CA VAL A 91 0.65 -4.20 9.96
C VAL A 91 1.90 -3.90 10.77
N GLU A 92 1.80 -3.75 12.11
CA GLU A 92 3.00 -3.53 12.93
C GLU A 92 4.01 -4.68 12.81
N ARG A 93 3.54 -5.94 12.68
CA ARG A 93 4.42 -7.09 12.44
C ARG A 93 5.05 -7.04 11.05
N LEU A 94 4.25 -6.77 10.01
CA LEU A 94 4.74 -6.62 8.64
C LEU A 94 5.87 -5.58 8.58
N LEU A 95 5.64 -4.37 9.11
CA LEU A 95 6.62 -3.30 9.08
C LEU A 95 7.92 -3.63 9.83
N ILE A 96 7.87 -4.50 10.84
CA ILE A 96 9.07 -4.98 11.56
C ILE A 96 9.84 -6.03 10.74
N GLU A 97 9.13 -6.86 9.99
CA GLU A 97 9.70 -7.97 9.21
C GLU A 97 10.20 -7.56 7.82
N LEU A 98 9.79 -6.39 7.34
CA LEU A 98 10.24 -5.83 6.08
C LEU A 98 11.71 -5.41 6.17
N THR A 99 12.44 -5.81 5.14
CA THR A 99 13.82 -5.41 4.87
C THR A 99 13.87 -4.76 3.49
N GLU A 100 14.94 -4.05 3.18
CA GLU A 100 15.11 -3.42 1.86
C GLU A 100 14.97 -4.47 0.74
N VAL A 101 15.64 -5.61 0.90
CA VAL A 101 15.56 -6.74 -0.04
C VAL A 101 14.13 -7.25 -0.23
N LYS A 102 13.33 -7.30 0.85
CA LYS A 102 11.92 -7.73 0.75
C LYS A 102 11.06 -6.71 0.03
N VAL A 103 11.27 -5.42 0.28
CA VAL A 103 10.50 -4.37 -0.41
C VAL A 103 10.89 -4.28 -1.88
N GLU A 104 12.18 -4.31 -2.21
CA GLU A 104 12.67 -4.40 -3.59
C GLU A 104 12.07 -5.62 -4.30
N GLY A 105 12.13 -6.80 -3.66
CA GLY A 105 11.56 -8.03 -4.22
C GLY A 105 10.05 -7.97 -4.42
N LEU A 106 9.29 -7.32 -3.52
CA LEU A 106 7.86 -7.09 -3.70
C LEU A 106 7.57 -6.19 -4.91
N LEU A 107 8.31 -5.08 -5.06
CA LEU A 107 8.15 -4.18 -6.20
C LEU A 107 8.51 -4.88 -7.51
N ASP A 108 9.58 -5.67 -7.54
CA ASP A 108 9.94 -6.47 -8.71
C ASP A 108 8.87 -7.51 -9.05
N TRP A 109 8.30 -8.17 -8.04
CA TRP A 109 7.20 -9.12 -8.21
C TRP A 109 5.97 -8.44 -8.84
N TYR A 110 5.56 -7.27 -8.32
CA TYR A 110 4.44 -6.52 -8.89
C TYR A 110 4.72 -5.99 -10.30
N ARG A 111 5.97 -5.62 -10.60
CA ARG A 111 6.40 -5.24 -11.94
C ARG A 111 6.24 -6.40 -12.93
N VAL A 112 6.70 -7.60 -12.57
CA VAL A 112 6.60 -8.79 -13.42
C VAL A 112 5.15 -9.27 -13.54
N ALA A 113 4.38 -9.20 -12.45
CA ALA A 113 2.96 -9.54 -12.45
C ALA A 113 2.11 -8.56 -13.26
N ASN A 114 2.67 -7.40 -13.66
CA ASN A 114 2.02 -6.34 -14.43
C ASN A 114 0.65 -5.94 -13.84
N LYS A 115 0.62 -5.75 -12.52
CA LYS A 115 -0.55 -5.27 -11.78
C LYS A 115 -0.38 -3.77 -11.53
N GLY A 116 -1.47 -3.00 -11.63
CA GLY A 116 -1.46 -1.54 -11.44
C GLY A 116 -0.75 -0.78 -12.56
N ALA A 117 -0.75 0.57 -12.49
CA ALA A 117 0.04 1.39 -13.42
C ALA A 117 1.52 1.41 -13.04
N THR A 118 1.85 1.35 -11.75
CA THR A 118 3.22 1.20 -11.23
C THR A 118 3.30 0.09 -10.18
N PRO A 119 4.50 -0.49 -9.95
CA PRO A 119 4.70 -1.47 -8.89
C PRO A 119 4.37 -0.93 -7.49
N GLU A 120 4.65 0.34 -7.24
CA GLU A 120 4.37 1.04 -5.99
C GLU A 120 2.86 1.15 -5.74
N GLU A 121 2.11 1.57 -6.77
CA GLU A 121 0.65 1.64 -6.71
C GLU A 121 0.04 0.25 -6.44
N ALA A 122 0.53 -0.79 -7.12
CA ALA A 122 0.03 -2.15 -6.95
C ALA A 122 0.34 -2.72 -5.55
N LEU A 123 1.54 -2.44 -5.02
CA LEU A 123 1.89 -2.78 -3.66
C LEU A 123 1.00 -2.05 -2.65
N GLY A 124 0.82 -0.73 -2.82
CA GLY A 124 -0.05 0.08 -1.97
C GLY A 124 -1.49 -0.41 -1.99
N SER A 125 -2.03 -0.70 -3.17
CA SER A 125 -3.39 -1.24 -3.34
C SER A 125 -3.56 -2.60 -2.65
N ALA A 126 -2.59 -3.50 -2.76
CA ALA A 126 -2.63 -4.78 -2.07
C ALA A 126 -2.61 -4.62 -0.53
N LEU A 127 -1.84 -3.66 -0.02
CA LEU A 127 -1.79 -3.35 1.40
C LEU A 127 -3.09 -2.70 1.89
N ALA A 128 -3.64 -1.74 1.14
CA ALA A 128 -4.94 -1.13 1.41
C ALA A 128 -6.07 -2.18 1.42
N ASP A 129 -6.13 -3.05 0.43
CA ASP A 129 -7.11 -4.14 0.33
C ASP A 129 -7.03 -5.14 1.49
N THR A 130 -5.83 -5.33 2.03
CA THR A 130 -5.58 -6.29 3.11
C THR A 130 -5.90 -5.66 4.46
N TYR A 131 -5.31 -4.49 4.74
CA TYR A 131 -5.28 -3.90 6.07
C TYR A 131 -6.25 -2.73 6.25
N GLY A 132 -6.61 -2.04 5.18
CA GLY A 132 -7.39 -0.79 5.19
C GLY A 132 -6.50 0.45 5.23
N ASP A 133 -6.94 1.51 4.55
CA ASP A 133 -6.19 2.77 4.44
C ASP A 133 -5.97 3.45 5.78
N ASP A 134 -7.01 3.47 6.62
CA ASP A 134 -6.97 4.04 7.96
C ASP A 134 -5.94 3.35 8.85
N VAL A 135 -5.96 2.02 8.87
CA VAL A 135 -5.02 1.19 9.62
C VAL A 135 -3.59 1.40 9.10
N MET A 136 -3.40 1.42 7.78
CA MET A 136 -2.08 1.64 7.17
C MET A 136 -1.52 3.02 7.50
N ALA A 137 -2.31 4.09 7.33
CA ALA A 137 -1.90 5.46 7.63
C ALA A 137 -1.43 5.60 9.09
N GLN A 138 -2.25 5.12 10.04
CA GLN A 138 -1.93 5.16 11.46
C GLN A 138 -0.69 4.33 11.82
N ALA A 139 -0.55 3.13 11.25
CA ALA A 139 0.59 2.26 11.52
C ALA A 139 1.91 2.85 10.99
N LEU A 140 1.89 3.45 9.80
CA LEU A 140 3.06 4.11 9.19
C LEU A 140 3.54 5.32 10.02
N VAL A 141 2.62 6.13 10.51
CA VAL A 141 2.94 7.25 11.42
C VAL A 141 3.51 6.73 12.74
N ARG A 142 2.87 5.74 13.34
CA ARG A 142 3.35 5.14 14.60
C ARG A 142 4.74 4.54 14.45
N ALA A 143 5.03 3.89 13.31
CA ALA A 143 6.35 3.36 13.00
C ALA A 143 7.38 4.49 12.84
N SER A 144 6.99 5.61 12.22
CA SER A 144 7.85 6.80 12.04
C SER A 144 8.23 7.44 13.37
N ILE A 145 7.26 7.62 14.27
CA ILE A 145 7.48 8.26 15.58
C ILE A 145 8.33 7.37 16.50
N LYS A 146 8.16 6.05 16.45
CA LYS A 146 8.86 5.11 17.34
C LYS A 146 10.38 5.02 17.10
N LYS A 147 10.98 5.76 16.15
CA LYS A 147 12.43 5.82 15.84
C LYS A 147 13.14 4.47 16.02
N LYS A 148 12.57 3.37 15.53
CA LYS A 148 13.30 2.10 15.48
C LYS A 148 14.30 2.21 14.33
N ALA A 149 15.58 2.44 14.66
CA ALA A 149 16.71 2.71 13.77
C ALA A 149 17.00 1.68 12.65
N LYS A 150 16.12 0.69 12.42
CA LYS A 150 16.28 -0.39 11.43
C LYS A 150 15.21 -0.40 10.33
N ILE A 151 14.20 0.47 10.38
CA ILE A 151 13.09 0.45 9.41
C ILE A 151 13.18 1.62 8.41
N GLY A 152 14.25 2.41 8.39
CA GLY A 152 14.35 3.66 7.61
C GLY A 152 13.91 3.53 6.15
N ALA A 153 14.72 2.92 5.30
CA ALA A 153 14.38 2.79 3.87
C ALA A 153 13.15 1.90 3.60
N PRO A 154 12.95 0.74 4.27
CA PRO A 154 11.75 -0.08 4.04
C PRO A 154 10.46 0.65 4.40
N LEU A 155 10.43 1.41 5.50
CA LEU A 155 9.26 2.19 5.90
C LEU A 155 8.96 3.28 4.88
N GLU A 156 9.99 4.01 4.42
CA GLU A 156 9.80 5.06 3.42
C GLU A 156 9.26 4.50 2.10
N ALA A 157 9.77 3.36 1.65
CA ALA A 157 9.25 2.71 0.44
C ALA A 157 7.79 2.24 0.59
N VAL A 158 7.39 1.77 1.78
CA VAL A 158 5.98 1.44 2.03
C VAL A 158 5.10 2.70 2.08
N LYS A 159 5.59 3.81 2.66
CA LYS A 159 4.87 5.10 2.59
C LYS A 159 4.68 5.53 1.14
N ASP A 160 5.73 5.46 0.33
CA ASP A 160 5.69 5.85 -1.08
C ASP A 160 4.69 4.98 -1.86
N ALA A 161 4.63 3.68 -1.57
CA ALA A 161 3.64 2.77 -2.16
C ALA A 161 2.19 3.14 -1.76
N MET A 162 1.94 3.42 -0.48
CA MET A 162 0.61 3.87 -0.03
C MET A 162 0.21 5.21 -0.63
N ILE A 163 1.15 6.17 -0.68
CA ILE A 163 0.92 7.48 -1.32
C ILE A 163 0.59 7.31 -2.81
N ALA A 164 1.34 6.46 -3.52
CA ALA A 164 1.06 6.17 -4.94
C ALA A 164 -0.35 5.59 -5.12
N CYS A 165 -0.76 4.65 -4.26
CA CYS A 165 -2.11 4.09 -4.26
C CYS A 165 -3.19 5.16 -4.02
N TRP A 166 -3.04 5.97 -2.97
CA TRP A 166 -3.99 7.02 -2.63
C TRP A 166 -4.11 8.09 -3.73
N ASN A 167 -3.00 8.44 -4.37
CA ASN A 167 -3.00 9.37 -5.49
C ASN A 167 -3.70 8.79 -6.72
N ALA A 168 -3.52 7.50 -7.01
CA ALA A 168 -4.24 6.81 -8.08
C ALA A 168 -5.75 6.75 -7.82
N GLU A 169 -6.16 6.65 -6.56
CA GLU A 169 -7.55 6.68 -6.13
C GLU A 169 -8.14 8.11 -6.01
N GLY A 170 -7.33 9.15 -6.15
CA GLY A 170 -7.76 10.54 -6.01
C GLY A 170 -8.09 10.95 -4.58
N ARG A 171 -7.43 10.33 -3.59
CA ARG A 171 -7.61 10.66 -2.16
C ARG A 171 -7.04 12.04 -1.84
N THR A 172 -7.70 12.74 -0.94
CA THR A 172 -7.34 14.10 -0.55
C THR A 172 -6.57 14.13 0.77
N THR A 173 -5.81 15.21 1.00
CA THR A 173 -5.12 15.45 2.29
C THR A 173 -6.07 15.42 3.48
N ASN A 174 -7.29 15.93 3.34
CA ASN A 174 -8.30 15.91 4.40
C ASN A 174 -8.75 14.48 4.74
N GLU A 175 -8.96 13.62 3.75
CA GLU A 175 -9.28 12.20 3.99
C GLU A 175 -8.14 11.49 4.72
N VAL A 176 -6.89 11.71 4.29
CA VAL A 176 -5.72 11.13 4.97
C VAL A 176 -5.60 11.65 6.40
N LEU A 177 -5.86 12.93 6.65
CA LEU A 177 -5.86 13.49 8.00
C LEU A 177 -6.93 12.84 8.89
N GLN A 178 -8.16 12.67 8.38
CA GLN A 178 -9.24 11.99 9.10
C GLN A 178 -8.88 10.55 9.46
N TRP A 179 -8.19 9.83 8.58
CA TRP A 179 -7.70 8.47 8.86
C TRP A 179 -6.69 8.43 10.00
N LEU A 180 -5.77 9.39 10.03
CA LEU A 180 -4.75 9.51 11.08
C LEU A 180 -5.34 9.80 12.45
N GLU A 181 -6.50 10.45 12.52
CA GLU A 181 -7.12 10.91 13.76
C GLU A 181 -8.17 9.96 14.35
N ARG A 182 -8.69 9.05 13.53
CA ARG A 182 -9.88 8.25 13.83
C ARG A 182 -9.86 7.50 15.18
N ASP A 183 -8.75 6.84 15.52
CA ASP A 183 -8.70 5.96 16.70
C ASP A 183 -7.61 6.36 17.72
N LYS A 184 -6.78 7.35 17.38
CA LYS A 184 -5.76 7.86 18.28
C LYS A 184 -5.38 9.28 17.86
N PRO A 185 -5.84 10.32 18.58
CA PRO A 185 -5.44 11.67 18.25
C PRO A 185 -3.92 11.74 18.40
N SER A 186 -3.24 12.01 17.28
CA SER A 186 -1.87 12.49 17.32
C SER A 186 -1.87 13.74 18.20
N SER A 187 -0.83 13.96 19.01
CA SER A 187 -0.75 15.25 19.71
C SER A 187 -0.73 16.35 18.66
N ASP A 188 -1.33 17.51 18.93
CA ASP A 188 -1.32 18.64 17.98
C ASP A 188 0.09 18.93 17.40
N LYS A 189 1.13 18.79 18.22
CA LYS A 189 2.54 18.98 17.81
C LYS A 189 3.11 17.84 16.96
N ASP A 190 2.45 16.68 16.94
CA ASP A 190 2.85 15.50 16.16
C ASP A 190 2.35 15.63 14.71
N LEU A 191 1.28 16.42 14.46
CA LEU A 191 0.79 16.71 13.10
C LEU A 191 1.86 17.27 12.15
N PHE A 192 2.88 17.90 12.71
CA PHE A 192 4.01 18.47 11.98
C PHE A 192 5.24 17.55 11.91
N ASP A 193 5.20 16.34 12.50
CA ASP A 193 6.27 15.37 12.34
C ASP A 193 6.36 14.91 10.87
N TYR A 194 7.58 14.72 10.39
CA TYR A 194 7.89 14.30 9.02
C TYR A 194 7.07 13.10 8.55
N GLY A 195 6.85 12.11 9.44
CA GLY A 195 6.04 10.94 9.10
C GLY A 195 4.60 11.27 8.75
N ILE A 196 3.99 12.24 9.43
CA ILE A 196 2.62 12.70 9.15
C ILE A 196 2.64 13.66 7.95
N ALA A 197 3.51 14.66 8.00
CA ALA A 197 3.67 15.66 6.94
C ALA A 197 3.91 15.00 5.56
N LYS A 198 4.73 13.94 5.48
CA LYS A 198 4.96 13.20 4.24
C LYS A 198 3.69 12.54 3.69
N LEU A 199 2.86 11.94 4.54
CA LEU A 199 1.61 11.32 4.06
C LEU A 199 0.61 12.38 3.57
N LEU A 200 0.49 13.49 4.30
CA LEU A 200 -0.38 14.60 3.94
C LEU A 200 0.05 15.29 2.64
N THR A 201 1.35 15.52 2.47
CA THR A 201 1.94 16.12 1.24
C THR A 201 2.05 15.13 0.09
N GLY A 202 2.03 13.83 0.39
CA GLY A 202 1.90 12.77 -0.61
C GLY A 202 0.56 12.85 -1.34
N ALA A 203 -0.53 13.11 -0.60
CA ALA A 203 -1.87 13.31 -1.15
C ALA A 203 -2.08 14.69 -1.79
N ASP A 204 -1.30 15.70 -1.38
CA ASP A 204 -1.24 17.00 -2.07
C ASP A 204 0.17 17.59 -2.06
N THR A 205 0.77 17.67 -3.25
CA THR A 205 2.12 18.19 -3.46
C THR A 205 2.29 19.68 -3.11
N VAL A 206 1.19 20.42 -2.93
CA VAL A 206 1.19 21.84 -2.58
C VAL A 206 1.18 21.99 -1.05
N HIS A 207 2.36 22.21 -0.47
CA HIS A 207 2.52 22.40 0.98
C HIS A 207 1.59 23.45 1.60
N LYS A 208 1.23 24.49 0.84
CA LYS A 208 0.28 25.52 1.29
C LYS A 208 -1.12 24.95 1.54
N HIS A 209 -1.61 24.06 0.68
CA HIS A 209 -2.91 23.43 0.90
C HIS A 209 -2.88 22.49 2.11
N VAL A 210 -1.76 21.78 2.32
CA VAL A 210 -1.57 20.99 3.55
C VAL A 210 -1.61 21.89 4.80
N ALA A 211 -0.96 23.05 4.77
CA ALA A 211 -1.02 24.02 5.87
C ALA A 211 -2.44 24.55 6.12
N GLU A 212 -3.20 24.84 5.06
CA GLU A 212 -4.61 25.25 5.15
C GLU A 212 -5.48 24.14 5.76
N VAL A 213 -5.32 22.89 5.32
CA VAL A 213 -6.04 21.73 5.89
C VAL A 213 -5.69 21.53 7.36
N LEU A 214 -4.41 21.68 7.73
CA LEU A 214 -4.00 21.62 9.12
C LEU A 214 -4.65 22.75 9.93
N LEU A 215 -4.63 24.00 9.45
CA LEU A 215 -5.29 25.12 10.14
C LEU A 215 -6.80 24.89 10.32
N ASP A 216 -7.46 24.40 9.28
CA ASP A 216 -8.89 24.06 9.31
C ASP A 216 -9.19 22.96 10.33
N HIS A 217 -8.28 21.98 10.50
CA HIS A 217 -8.40 20.97 11.56
C HIS A 217 -8.39 21.58 12.97
N PHE A 218 -7.68 22.69 13.19
CA PHE A 218 -7.74 23.43 14.45
C PHE A 218 -9.00 24.29 14.58
N GLU A 219 -9.97 24.18 13.67
CA GLU A 219 -11.24 24.93 13.67
C GLU A 219 -11.05 26.46 13.74
N GLY A 220 -9.92 26.95 13.20
CA GLY A 220 -9.56 28.37 13.28
C GLY A 220 -9.08 28.82 14.67
N GLU A 221 -8.77 27.89 15.59
CA GLU A 221 -8.11 28.20 16.87
C GLU A 221 -6.63 28.53 16.65
N TYR A 222 -6.34 29.71 16.11
CA TYR A 222 -4.97 30.17 15.80
C TYR A 222 -4.00 30.02 16.96
N VAL A 223 -4.43 30.29 18.20
CA VAL A 223 -3.55 30.13 19.38
C VAL A 223 -3.13 28.68 19.57
N ARG A 224 -4.06 27.73 19.43
CA ARG A 224 -3.77 26.30 19.56
C ARG A 224 -2.84 25.84 18.44
N PHE A 225 -3.12 26.27 17.20
CA PHE A 225 -2.28 26.01 16.02
C PHE A 225 -0.85 26.52 16.22
N PHE A 226 -0.66 27.81 16.56
CA PHE A 226 0.69 28.37 16.76
C PHE A 226 1.43 27.74 17.95
N VAL A 227 0.72 27.39 19.04
CA VAL A 227 1.34 26.66 20.15
C VAL A 227 1.81 25.28 19.71
N ALA A 228 1.04 24.59 18.86
CA ALA A 228 1.44 23.31 18.29
C ALA A 228 2.66 23.46 17.37
N LEU A 229 2.67 24.47 16.51
CA LEU A 229 3.75 24.81 15.59
C LEU A 229 5.06 25.10 16.36
N VAL A 230 5.05 26.03 17.32
CA VAL A 230 6.22 26.35 18.16
C VAL A 230 6.72 25.15 18.97
N ARG A 231 5.82 24.23 19.36
CA ARG A 231 6.21 22.98 20.02
C ARG A 231 6.84 21.98 19.04
N ALA A 232 6.39 21.96 17.79
CA ALA A 232 6.95 21.12 16.75
C ALA A 232 8.34 21.57 16.32
N GLU A 233 8.63 22.88 16.26
CA GLU A 233 9.97 23.41 15.93
C GLU A 233 11.09 22.89 16.85
N LYS A 234 10.73 22.50 18.08
CA LYS A 234 11.68 21.94 19.05
C LYS A 234 11.99 20.47 18.80
N LYS A 235 11.32 19.82 17.84
CA LYS A 235 11.54 18.42 17.48
C LYS A 235 12.46 18.32 16.28
N GLU A 236 13.45 17.44 16.38
CA GLU A 236 14.34 17.07 15.26
C GLU A 236 13.61 16.35 14.13
N THR A 237 12.39 15.88 14.36
CA THR A 237 11.59 15.11 13.39
C THR A 237 10.53 15.95 12.70
N ALA A 238 10.44 17.24 12.98
CA ALA A 238 9.49 18.12 12.31
C ALA A 238 9.86 18.33 10.83
N ASP A 239 8.84 18.43 9.97
CA ASP A 239 9.05 18.75 8.56
C ASP A 239 9.19 20.27 8.36
N GLU A 240 10.41 20.74 8.12
CA GLU A 240 10.69 22.18 7.96
C GLU A 240 9.90 22.83 6.81
N SER A 241 9.57 22.08 5.75
CA SER A 241 8.87 22.64 4.59
C SER A 241 7.40 22.90 4.89
N VAL A 242 6.72 21.93 5.52
CA VAL A 242 5.33 22.13 5.98
C VAL A 242 5.26 23.17 7.09
N MET A 243 6.21 23.14 8.02
CA MET A 243 6.32 24.14 9.10
C MET A 243 6.44 25.55 8.54
N LYS A 244 7.30 25.77 7.55
CA LYS A 244 7.45 27.06 6.88
C LYS A 244 6.16 27.49 6.17
N ALA A 245 5.50 26.57 5.46
CA ALA A 245 4.23 26.86 4.80
C ALA A 245 3.10 27.22 5.78
N CYS A 246 3.18 26.78 7.04
CA CYS A 246 2.24 27.15 8.10
C CYS A 246 2.53 28.54 8.70
N TRP A 247 3.76 29.05 8.54
CA TRP A 247 4.16 30.38 9.00
C TRP A 247 3.90 31.49 7.97
N ASP A 248 3.98 31.14 6.68
CA ASP A 248 3.79 32.04 5.53
C ASP A 248 2.30 32.37 5.27
#